data_AF-G3EAD1-F1
#
_entry.id   AF-G3EAD1-F1
#
_cell.length_a   1.000
_cell.length_b   1.000
_cell.length_c   1.000
_cell.angle_alpha   90.00
_cell.angle_beta   90.00
_cell.angle_gamma   90.00
#
_symmetry.space_group_name_H-M   'P 1'
#
loop_
_entity.id
_entity.type
_entity.pdbx_description
1 polymer ?
#
loop_
_entity_poly.entity_id
_entity_poly.type
_entity_poly.pdbx_seq_one_letter_code
_entity_poly.pdbx_strand_id
1 'polypeptide(L)'
;IVDTNFTVGTIFGVWPGSKLTGIKGSQLAASGMGVYGPRTTYVLSIAGFPGTHEFLLIDEGKWIHVKETTEIKEGKLFSPGNLRATFDNPNYEKLVSYWIGEKYTLRYTGGMVPDVGQIIVKEKGVFCNASSPSTKTKLRMVFEVAPLAYLIEKAGGYSSNGTMSILDIPINTVNDVSQVCYGSKNEVRR
;
A
#
# COMPACT_ATOMS: atom_id res chain seq x y z
N ILE A 1 -15.70 8.85 4.93
CA ILE A 1 -14.26 9.19 5.06
C ILE A 1 -14.09 10.71 5.01
N VAL A 2 -14.40 11.37 3.89
CA VAL A 2 -14.29 12.83 3.78
C VAL A 2 -15.28 13.54 4.72
N ASP A 3 -16.58 13.27 4.61
CA ASP A 3 -17.60 13.91 5.47
C ASP A 3 -17.44 13.60 6.96
N THR A 4 -16.78 12.48 7.27
CA THR A 4 -16.47 12.05 8.64
C THR A 4 -15.15 12.62 9.16
N ASN A 5 -14.47 13.45 8.35
CA ASN A 5 -13.17 14.07 8.65
C ASN A 5 -12.09 13.08 9.10
N PHE A 6 -12.07 11.89 8.49
CA PHE A 6 -10.98 10.93 8.68
C PHE A 6 -9.78 11.29 7.80
N THR A 7 -8.61 10.79 8.19
CA THR A 7 -7.39 10.92 7.38
C THR A 7 -7.64 10.44 5.95
N VAL A 8 -7.32 11.30 5.00
CA VAL A 8 -7.37 11.02 3.56
C VAL A 8 -5.97 11.19 2.95
N GLY A 9 -5.85 11.01 1.65
CA GLY A 9 -4.57 11.19 0.99
C GLY A 9 -4.66 11.25 -0.52
N THR A 10 -3.50 11.53 -1.11
CA THR A 10 -3.25 11.51 -2.55
C THR A 10 -2.25 10.41 -2.85
N ILE A 11 -2.40 9.73 -3.99
CA ILE A 11 -1.45 8.74 -4.50
C ILE A 11 -1.05 9.18 -5.90
N PHE A 12 0.23 9.02 -6.25
CA PHE A 12 0.69 9.22 -7.62
C PHE A 12 1.83 8.26 -7.98
N GLY A 13 1.89 7.89 -9.25
CA GLY A 13 3.00 7.16 -9.85
C GLY A 13 3.48 7.89 -11.09
N VAL A 14 4.79 7.90 -11.31
CA VAL A 14 5.44 8.54 -12.45
C VAL A 14 6.15 7.47 -13.27
N TRP A 15 5.66 7.23 -14.49
CA TRP A 15 6.35 6.38 -15.48
C TRP A 15 7.07 7.24 -16.52
N PRO A 16 8.22 6.78 -17.05
CA PRO A 16 8.84 7.41 -18.20
C PRO A 16 7.93 7.38 -19.44
N GLY A 17 8.01 8.42 -20.27
CA GLY A 17 7.25 8.51 -21.51
C GLY A 17 5.83 9.03 -21.32
N SER A 18 4.93 8.69 -22.25
CA SER A 18 3.57 9.25 -22.32
C SER A 18 2.44 8.19 -22.24
N LYS A 19 2.78 6.94 -21.96
CA LYS A 19 1.83 5.81 -21.94
C LYS A 19 1.61 5.32 -20.52
N LEU A 20 0.37 4.95 -20.22
CA LEU A 20 -0.04 4.32 -18.95
C LEU A 20 -0.45 2.85 -19.14
N THR A 21 -0.20 2.27 -20.31
CA THR A 21 -0.51 0.88 -20.66
C THR A 21 0.69 0.23 -21.35
N GLY A 22 0.75 -1.10 -21.34
CA GLY A 22 1.93 -1.88 -21.78
C GLY A 22 3.14 -1.69 -20.86
N ILE A 23 2.91 -1.18 -19.65
CA ILE A 23 3.91 -0.87 -18.64
C ILE A 23 3.68 -1.73 -17.38
N LYS A 24 4.68 -1.78 -16.50
CA LYS A 24 4.62 -2.47 -15.21
C LYS A 24 4.90 -1.53 -14.05
N GLY A 25 4.48 -1.89 -12.84
CA GLY A 25 4.81 -1.13 -11.63
C GLY A 25 6.32 -1.03 -11.39
N SER A 26 7.09 -2.05 -11.75
CA SER A 26 8.56 -2.06 -11.66
C SER A 26 9.25 -0.99 -12.52
N GLN A 27 8.55 -0.41 -13.49
CA GLN A 27 9.06 0.63 -14.40
C GLN A 27 8.78 2.06 -13.92
N LEU A 28 8.20 2.24 -12.72
CA LEU A 28 8.02 3.55 -12.11
C LEU A 28 9.38 4.24 -11.91
N ALA A 29 9.49 5.48 -12.40
CA ALA A 29 10.60 6.38 -12.16
C ALA A 29 10.50 7.06 -10.79
N ALA A 30 9.29 7.31 -10.32
CA ALA A 30 9.00 7.76 -8.96
C ALA A 30 7.59 7.35 -8.55
N SER A 31 7.36 7.24 -7.25
CA SER A 31 6.03 7.05 -6.67
C SER A 31 5.91 7.89 -5.42
N GLY A 32 4.68 8.25 -5.05
CA GLY A 32 4.43 8.97 -3.84
C GLY A 32 3.01 8.85 -3.32
N MET A 33 2.88 9.09 -2.01
CA MET A 33 1.60 9.35 -1.38
C MET A 33 1.69 10.52 -0.41
N GLY A 34 0.67 11.37 -0.44
CA GLY A 34 0.47 12.43 0.56
C GLY A 34 -0.57 11.98 1.58
N VAL A 35 -0.26 12.04 2.86
CA VAL A 35 -1.16 11.72 3.97
C VAL A 35 -1.67 13.03 4.56
N TYR A 36 -2.99 13.25 4.54
CA TYR A 36 -3.66 14.43 5.11
C TYR A 36 -4.34 14.03 6.42
N GLY A 37 -3.54 13.93 7.48
CA GLY A 37 -4.01 13.60 8.84
C GLY A 37 -3.77 14.76 9.81
N PRO A 38 -3.58 14.48 11.12
CA PRO A 38 -3.18 15.50 12.11
C PRO A 38 -1.88 16.21 11.75
N ARG A 39 -1.04 15.56 10.94
CA ARG A 39 0.12 16.14 10.27
C ARG A 39 0.01 15.79 8.79
N THR A 40 0.47 16.70 7.94
CA THR A 40 0.56 16.43 6.52
C THR A 40 1.96 15.91 6.20
N THR A 41 2.05 14.69 5.66
CA THR A 41 3.32 14.10 5.24
C THR A 41 3.27 13.63 3.80
N TYR A 42 4.40 13.62 3.12
CA TYR A 42 4.58 12.92 1.84
C TYR A 42 5.59 11.80 2.02
N VAL A 43 5.27 10.65 1.44
CA VAL A 43 6.15 9.48 1.39
C VAL A 43 6.51 9.25 -0.07
N LEU A 44 7.79 9.26 -0.40
CA LEU A 44 8.31 9.25 -1.77
C LEU A 44 9.38 8.17 -1.98
N SER A 45 9.39 7.57 -3.16
CA SER A 45 10.50 6.74 -3.63
C SER A 45 10.85 7.10 -5.07
N ILE A 46 12.14 7.12 -5.40
CA ILE A 46 12.66 7.49 -6.72
C ILE A 46 13.53 6.34 -7.23
N ALA A 47 13.39 5.99 -8.51
CA ALA A 47 14.22 4.97 -9.14
C ALA A 47 15.71 5.36 -9.04
N GLY A 48 16.55 4.40 -8.64
CA GLY A 48 17.98 4.62 -8.42
C GLY A 48 18.34 5.19 -7.04
N PHE A 49 17.36 5.61 -6.24
CA PHE A 49 17.58 6.01 -4.84
C PHE A 49 17.09 4.89 -3.90
N PRO A 50 17.88 4.54 -2.87
CA PRO A 50 17.50 3.49 -1.93
C PRO A 50 16.37 3.98 -1.02
N GLY A 51 15.49 3.05 -0.63
CA GLY A 51 14.51 3.34 0.40
C GLY A 51 13.31 4.17 -0.05
N THR A 52 12.56 4.55 0.97
CA THR A 52 11.37 5.39 0.89
C THR A 52 11.51 6.51 1.92
N HIS A 53 11.25 7.74 1.49
CA HIS A 53 11.54 8.95 2.24
C HIS A 53 10.26 9.66 2.67
N GLU A 54 10.13 9.94 3.96
CA GLU A 54 9.03 10.72 4.52
C GLU A 54 9.45 12.18 4.71
N PHE A 55 8.59 13.08 4.25
CA PHE A 55 8.69 14.52 4.39
C PHE A 55 7.50 15.04 5.18
N LEU A 56 7.74 15.88 6.18
CA LEU A 56 6.72 16.54 6.97
C LEU A 56 6.53 17.98 6.49
N LEU A 57 5.28 18.37 6.26
CA LEU A 57 4.91 19.78 6.08
C LEU A 57 4.98 20.47 7.43
N ILE A 58 5.83 21.49 7.52
CA ILE A 58 5.92 22.39 8.68
C ILE A 58 5.32 23.76 8.33
N ASP A 59 5.32 24.64 9.31
CA ASP A 59 4.89 26.03 9.13
C ASP A 59 5.61 26.69 7.94
N GLU A 60 4.96 27.70 7.36
CA GLU A 60 5.45 28.44 6.18
C GLU A 60 5.50 27.62 4.88
N GLY A 61 4.86 26.45 4.83
CA GLY A 61 4.76 25.64 3.62
C GLY A 61 6.04 24.89 3.25
N LYS A 62 6.99 24.77 4.19
CA LYS A 62 8.26 24.08 3.98
C LYS A 62 8.11 22.58 4.25
N TRP A 63 8.87 21.78 3.49
CA TRP A 63 8.95 20.35 3.68
C TRP A 63 10.30 19.97 4.27
N ILE A 64 10.30 19.20 5.36
CA ILE A 64 11.52 18.67 5.96
C ILE A 64 11.56 17.15 5.82
N HIS A 65 12.71 16.60 5.45
CA HIS A 65 12.92 15.16 5.46
C HIS A 65 12.98 14.67 6.91
N VAL A 66 12.09 13.76 7.30
CA VAL A 66 11.98 13.30 8.70
C VAL A 66 12.40 11.85 8.88
N LYS A 67 12.32 11.04 7.82
CA LYS A 67 12.63 9.61 7.93
C LYS A 67 12.95 8.99 6.58
N GLU A 68 13.94 8.11 6.58
CA GLU A 68 14.19 7.15 5.51
C GLU A 68 13.86 5.74 6.03
N THR A 69 13.16 4.96 5.22
CA THR A 69 12.84 3.56 5.51
C THR A 69 13.38 2.67 4.40
N THR A 70 14.23 1.71 4.77
CA THR A 70 14.86 0.73 3.86
C THR A 70 14.55 -0.72 4.25
N GLU A 71 13.87 -0.94 5.37
CA GLU A 71 13.48 -2.27 5.85
C GLU A 71 12.07 -2.24 6.46
N ILE A 72 11.22 -3.20 6.06
CA ILE A 72 9.95 -3.51 6.74
C ILE A 72 10.08 -4.89 7.37
N LYS A 73 10.19 -4.90 8.71
CA LYS A 73 10.38 -6.08 9.54
C LYS A 73 9.07 -6.81 9.78
N GLU A 74 9.17 -8.01 10.33
CA GLU A 74 8.00 -8.73 10.84
C GLU A 74 7.34 -7.98 12.01
N GLY A 75 6.02 -8.08 12.11
CA GLY A 75 5.31 -7.49 13.23
C GLY A 75 3.82 -7.79 13.27
N LYS A 76 3.29 -7.81 14.50
CA LYS A 76 1.90 -8.15 14.81
C LYS A 76 0.94 -6.96 14.60
N LEU A 77 0.83 -6.45 13.37
CA LEU A 77 -0.12 -5.42 12.95
C LEU A 77 -0.77 -5.83 11.62
N PHE A 78 -2.10 -5.73 11.54
CA PHE A 78 -2.81 -6.05 10.29
C PHE A 78 -3.94 -5.07 9.98
N SER A 79 -4.18 -4.87 8.69
CA SER A 79 -5.18 -3.98 8.12
C SER A 79 -6.00 -4.70 7.04
N PRO A 80 -7.19 -5.25 7.38
CA PRO A 80 -8.03 -5.98 6.43
C PRO A 80 -8.85 -5.02 5.55
N GLY A 81 -8.33 -4.73 4.36
CA GLY A 81 -8.92 -3.79 3.39
C GLY A 81 -10.23 -4.24 2.74
N ASN A 82 -10.64 -5.50 2.92
CA ASN A 82 -11.92 -6.00 2.39
C ASN A 82 -12.50 -7.13 3.24
N LEU A 83 -12.74 -6.88 4.54
CA LEU A 83 -13.20 -7.90 5.47
C LEU A 83 -14.47 -8.66 5.01
N ARG A 84 -15.35 -8.05 4.21
CA ARG A 84 -16.54 -8.72 3.64
C ARG A 84 -16.19 -9.91 2.75
N ALA A 85 -15.02 -9.90 2.13
CA ALA A 85 -14.55 -11.01 1.30
C ALA A 85 -14.33 -12.30 2.09
N THR A 86 -14.20 -12.27 3.43
CA THR A 86 -14.06 -13.49 4.24
C THR A 86 -15.30 -14.36 4.21
N PHE A 87 -16.47 -13.82 3.82
CA PHE A 87 -17.71 -14.57 3.73
C PHE A 87 -17.65 -15.74 2.73
N ASP A 88 -17.01 -15.53 1.58
CA ASP A 88 -16.96 -16.48 0.46
C ASP A 88 -15.56 -16.60 -0.17
N ASN A 89 -14.52 -16.18 0.56
CA ASN A 89 -13.13 -16.48 0.25
C ASN A 89 -12.47 -17.19 1.46
N PRO A 90 -12.44 -18.54 1.48
CA PRO A 90 -11.95 -19.30 2.63
C PRO A 90 -10.45 -19.09 2.91
N ASN A 91 -9.65 -18.78 1.87
CA ASN A 91 -8.23 -18.49 2.07
C ASN A 91 -8.03 -17.16 2.79
N TYR A 92 -8.82 -16.15 2.43
CA TYR A 92 -8.75 -14.85 3.11
C TYR A 92 -9.34 -14.91 4.52
N GLU A 93 -10.43 -15.65 4.73
CA GLU A 93 -10.97 -15.93 6.07
C GLU A 93 -9.90 -16.56 6.96
N LYS A 94 -9.24 -17.61 6.48
CA LYS A 94 -8.16 -18.28 7.21
C LYS A 94 -7.02 -17.33 7.58
N LEU A 95 -6.63 -16.44 6.66
CA LEU A 95 -5.58 -15.45 6.88
C LEU A 95 -5.97 -14.42 7.96
N VAL A 96 -7.20 -13.90 7.90
CA VAL A 96 -7.72 -12.97 8.92
C VAL A 96 -7.85 -13.65 10.28
N SER A 97 -8.39 -14.87 10.31
CA SER A 97 -8.53 -15.67 11.52
C SER A 97 -7.16 -16.01 12.14
N TYR A 98 -6.13 -16.23 11.32
CA TYR A 98 -4.74 -16.37 11.79
C TYR A 98 -4.25 -15.11 12.51
N TRP A 99 -4.38 -13.92 11.91
CA TRP A 99 -3.97 -12.68 12.56
C TRP A 99 -4.69 -12.41 13.88
N ILE A 100 -5.99 -12.70 13.94
CA ILE A 100 -6.79 -12.58 15.16
C ILE A 100 -6.30 -13.57 16.22
N GLY A 101 -6.15 -14.85 15.87
CA GLY A 101 -5.68 -15.90 16.78
C GLY A 101 -4.28 -15.63 17.33
N GLU A 102 -3.39 -15.08 16.49
CA GLU A 102 -2.05 -14.67 16.88
C GLU A 102 -1.98 -13.31 17.60
N LYS A 103 -3.14 -12.71 17.92
CA LYS A 103 -3.25 -11.44 18.64
C LYS A 103 -2.55 -10.28 17.93
N TYR A 104 -2.66 -10.21 16.60
CA TYR A 104 -2.21 -9.05 15.85
C TYR A 104 -3.05 -7.83 16.22
N THR A 105 -2.42 -6.66 16.23
CA THR A 105 -3.10 -5.40 16.44
C THR A 105 -3.86 -5.02 15.17
N LEU A 106 -5.20 -5.01 15.23
CA LEU A 106 -6.05 -4.53 14.15
C LEU A 106 -5.91 -3.00 14.00
N ARG A 107 -5.60 -2.55 12.79
CA ARG A 107 -5.55 -1.13 12.40
C ARG A 107 -6.11 -0.96 10.99
N TYR A 108 -7.37 -0.58 10.89
CA TYR A 108 -8.02 -0.28 9.63
C TYR A 108 -8.76 1.03 9.73
N THR A 109 -8.31 2.02 8.96
CA THR A 109 -8.90 3.37 8.90
C THR A 109 -9.96 3.48 7.82
N GLY A 110 -9.99 2.53 6.87
CA GLY A 110 -10.84 2.60 5.68
C GLY A 110 -10.20 3.36 4.52
N GLY A 111 -9.02 3.96 4.72
CA GLY A 111 -8.26 4.66 3.70
C GLY A 111 -6.95 3.94 3.39
N MET A 112 -6.74 3.56 2.14
CA MET A 112 -5.53 2.85 1.72
C MET A 112 -4.24 3.64 2.02
N VAL A 113 -4.25 4.96 1.83
CA VAL A 113 -3.10 5.83 2.12
C VAL A 113 -2.67 5.77 3.60
N PRO A 114 -3.52 6.08 4.59
CA PRO A 114 -3.15 5.94 6.00
C PRO A 114 -2.85 4.49 6.40
N ASP A 115 -3.57 3.51 5.85
CA ASP A 115 -3.38 2.10 6.19
C ASP A 115 -2.07 1.50 5.67
N VAL A 116 -1.57 1.96 4.51
CA VAL A 116 -0.24 1.60 3.98
C VAL A 116 0.85 2.49 4.58
N GLY A 117 0.57 3.78 4.79
CA GLY A 117 1.49 4.72 5.44
C GLY A 117 1.95 4.26 6.82
N GLN A 118 1.04 3.71 7.63
CA GLN A 118 1.45 3.18 8.94
C GLN A 118 2.45 2.01 8.82
N ILE A 119 2.39 1.19 7.76
CA ILE A 119 3.31 0.05 7.58
C ILE A 119 4.72 0.56 7.34
N ILE A 120 4.88 1.58 6.49
CA ILE A 120 6.16 2.22 6.20
C ILE A 120 6.69 2.92 7.45
N VAL A 121 5.87 3.74 8.11
CA VAL A 121 6.29 4.52 9.30
C VAL A 121 6.61 3.60 10.49
N LYS A 122 5.84 2.54 10.71
CA LYS A 122 6.08 1.56 11.79
C LYS A 122 7.09 0.49 11.41
N GLU A 123 7.50 0.43 10.14
CA GLU A 123 8.42 -0.56 9.58
C GLU A 123 7.97 -2.00 9.82
N LYS A 124 6.66 -2.24 9.86
CA LYS A 124 6.07 -3.56 10.10
C LYS A 124 4.57 -3.62 9.83
N GLY A 125 4.08 -4.84 9.66
CA GLY A 125 2.66 -5.16 9.56
C GLY A 125 2.24 -5.44 8.13
N VAL A 126 0.95 -5.66 7.94
CA VAL A 126 0.38 -6.09 6.66
C VAL A 126 -0.95 -5.40 6.37
N PHE A 127 -1.14 -4.98 5.12
CA PHE A 127 -2.42 -4.54 4.57
C PHE A 127 -2.86 -5.55 3.53
N CYS A 128 -4.09 -6.04 3.59
CA CYS A 128 -4.60 -7.00 2.61
C CYS A 128 -6.04 -6.69 2.20
N ASN A 129 -6.25 -6.40 0.92
CA ASN A 129 -7.53 -6.24 0.26
C ASN A 129 -7.70 -7.39 -0.76
N ALA A 130 -8.27 -8.50 -0.29
CA ALA A 130 -8.56 -9.65 -1.12
C ALA A 130 -9.91 -9.48 -1.85
N SER A 131 -10.05 -10.10 -3.01
CA SER A 131 -11.33 -10.17 -3.72
C SER A 131 -12.05 -11.49 -3.40
N SER A 132 -13.38 -11.49 -3.50
CA SER A 132 -14.20 -12.71 -3.47
C SER A 132 -15.25 -12.71 -4.60
N PRO A 133 -16.03 -13.79 -4.79
CA PRO A 133 -17.16 -13.79 -5.72
C PRO A 133 -18.17 -12.66 -5.45
N SER A 134 -18.61 -12.52 -4.20
CA SER A 134 -19.60 -11.52 -3.78
C SER A 134 -19.04 -10.11 -3.57
N THR A 135 -17.75 -10.00 -3.18
CA THR A 135 -17.13 -8.71 -2.86
C THR A 135 -15.84 -8.51 -3.65
N LYS A 136 -15.96 -7.85 -4.80
CA LYS A 136 -14.82 -7.56 -5.70
C LYS A 136 -13.94 -6.42 -5.17
N THR A 137 -12.63 -6.56 -5.36
CA THR A 137 -11.71 -5.42 -5.27
C THR A 137 -12.07 -4.36 -6.31
N LYS A 138 -11.86 -3.09 -5.96
CA LYS A 138 -12.09 -1.92 -6.83
C LYS A 138 -10.83 -1.07 -6.99
N LEU A 139 -9.70 -1.51 -6.43
CA LEU A 139 -8.46 -0.76 -6.40
C LEU A 139 -7.77 -0.81 -7.77
N ARG A 140 -7.44 0.36 -8.31
CA ARG A 140 -6.94 0.53 -9.67
C ARG A 140 -5.43 0.45 -9.73
N MET A 141 -4.93 -0.25 -10.75
CA MET A 141 -3.51 -0.53 -10.91
C MET A 141 -2.66 0.73 -11.06
N VAL A 142 -3.08 1.66 -11.93
CA VAL A 142 -2.24 2.80 -12.34
C VAL A 142 -2.08 3.85 -11.23
N PHE A 143 -3.11 4.10 -10.43
CA PHE A 143 -3.13 5.22 -9.50
C PHE A 143 -3.33 4.84 -8.03
N GLU A 144 -3.52 3.56 -7.71
CA GLU A 144 -3.59 3.08 -6.32
C GLU A 144 -2.60 1.96 -6.06
N VAL A 145 -2.73 0.84 -6.80
CA VAL A 145 -2.08 -0.43 -6.43
C VAL A 145 -0.59 -0.44 -6.77
N ALA A 146 -0.21 -0.14 -8.01
CA ALA A 146 1.21 -0.14 -8.40
C ALA A 146 2.03 0.97 -7.71
N PRO A 147 1.54 2.21 -7.57
CA PRO A 147 2.28 3.26 -6.85
C PRO A 147 2.56 2.89 -5.39
N LEU A 148 1.58 2.36 -4.66
CA LEU A 148 1.77 1.97 -3.26
C LEU A 148 2.65 0.72 -3.10
N ALA A 149 2.53 -0.25 -4.02
CA ALA A 149 3.47 -1.37 -4.09
C ALA A 149 4.91 -0.90 -4.23
N TYR A 150 5.15 0.11 -5.08
CA TYR A 150 6.49 0.65 -5.30
C TYR A 150 7.08 1.25 -4.03
N LEU A 151 6.29 2.05 -3.30
CA LEU A 151 6.72 2.61 -2.01
C LEU A 151 7.05 1.52 -0.99
N ILE A 152 6.24 0.46 -0.92
CA ILE A 152 6.42 -0.65 0.03
C ILE A 152 7.66 -1.48 -0.32
N GLU A 153 7.85 -1.86 -1.58
CA GLU A 153 9.01 -2.67 -1.98
C GLU A 153 10.31 -1.86 -1.91
N LYS A 154 10.28 -0.56 -2.20
CA LYS A 154 11.43 0.34 -1.98
C LYS A 154 11.74 0.53 -0.49
N ALA A 155 10.74 0.46 0.37
CA ALA A 155 10.91 0.45 1.83
C ALA A 155 11.40 -0.90 2.38
N GLY A 156 11.73 -1.88 1.52
CA GLY A 156 12.19 -3.21 1.94
C GLY A 156 11.07 -4.20 2.29
N GLY A 157 9.81 -3.83 2.02
CA GLY A 157 8.65 -4.71 2.13
C GLY A 157 8.37 -5.50 0.85
N TYR A 158 7.19 -6.14 0.82
CA TYR A 158 6.73 -6.96 -0.30
C TYR A 158 5.31 -6.59 -0.71
N SER A 159 4.98 -6.85 -1.97
CA SER A 159 3.61 -6.74 -2.49
C SER A 159 3.20 -8.02 -3.20
N SER A 160 1.91 -8.33 -3.25
CA SER A 160 1.39 -9.49 -3.99
C SER A 160 -0.09 -9.32 -4.37
N ASN A 161 -0.49 -9.85 -5.54
CA ASN A 161 -1.91 -10.06 -5.89
C ASN A 161 -2.44 -11.44 -5.47
N GLY A 162 -1.67 -12.19 -4.68
CA GLY A 162 -1.92 -13.60 -4.32
C GLY A 162 -1.20 -14.61 -5.22
N THR A 163 -0.59 -14.16 -6.33
CA THR A 163 0.15 -15.04 -7.25
C THR A 163 1.56 -14.53 -7.58
N MET A 164 1.72 -13.22 -7.70
CA MET A 164 2.99 -12.57 -8.04
C MET A 164 3.06 -11.16 -7.44
N SER A 165 4.26 -10.55 -7.45
CA SER A 165 4.42 -9.14 -7.05
C SER A 165 3.54 -8.23 -7.89
N ILE A 166 2.97 -7.21 -7.25
CA ILE A 166 2.22 -6.16 -7.95
C ILE A 166 3.10 -5.45 -8.98
N LEU A 167 4.39 -5.27 -8.69
CA LEU A 167 5.30 -4.57 -9.59
C LEU A 167 5.56 -5.33 -10.90
N ASP A 168 5.27 -6.63 -10.94
CA ASP A 168 5.50 -7.47 -12.11
C ASP A 168 4.27 -7.63 -13.02
N ILE A 169 3.10 -7.17 -12.56
CA ILE A 169 1.83 -7.26 -13.29
C ILE A 169 1.83 -6.23 -14.45
N PRO A 170 1.61 -6.68 -15.71
CA PRO A 170 1.39 -5.77 -16.82
C PRO A 170 0.08 -4.98 -16.67
N ILE A 171 0.16 -3.66 -16.85
CA ILE A 171 -1.00 -2.78 -16.95
C ILE A 171 -1.44 -2.77 -18.41
N ASN A 172 -2.56 -3.42 -18.71
CA ASN A 172 -3.13 -3.49 -20.05
C ASN A 172 -4.06 -2.31 -20.32
N THR A 173 -4.82 -1.90 -19.29
CA THR A 173 -5.72 -0.75 -19.36
C THR A 173 -5.60 0.13 -18.12
N VAL A 174 -5.95 1.41 -18.26
CA VAL A 174 -5.98 2.35 -17.12
C VAL A 174 -7.03 1.98 -16.06
N ASN A 175 -7.98 1.12 -16.42
CA ASN A 175 -9.05 0.65 -15.55
C ASN A 175 -8.73 -0.70 -14.89
N ASP A 176 -7.56 -1.28 -15.13
CA ASP A 176 -7.19 -2.56 -14.53
C ASP A 176 -7.27 -2.47 -13.01
N VAL A 177 -7.86 -3.50 -12.39
CA VAL A 177 -7.98 -3.63 -10.93
C VAL A 177 -7.20 -4.83 -10.46
N SER A 178 -6.74 -4.76 -9.22
CA SER A 178 -6.12 -5.91 -8.58
C SER A 178 -6.54 -5.99 -7.12
N GLN A 179 -6.61 -7.23 -6.63
CA GLN A 179 -6.52 -7.47 -5.20
C GLN A 179 -5.07 -7.28 -4.79
N VAL A 180 -4.82 -7.02 -3.51
CA VAL A 180 -3.46 -6.73 -3.09
C VAL A 180 -3.19 -7.01 -1.62
N CYS A 181 -1.98 -7.48 -1.34
CA CYS A 181 -1.37 -7.56 -0.03
C CYS A 181 -0.04 -6.78 -0.03
N TYR A 182 0.22 -5.98 0.99
CA TYR A 182 1.47 -5.23 1.20
C TYR A 182 2.01 -5.43 2.60
N GLY A 183 3.34 -5.39 2.75
CA GLY A 183 3.98 -5.20 4.04
C GLY A 183 5.13 -6.14 4.29
N SER A 184 5.21 -6.70 5.50
CA SER A 184 6.26 -7.62 5.92
C SER A 184 6.34 -8.86 5.02
N LYS A 185 7.57 -9.28 4.70
CA LYS A 185 7.83 -10.35 3.72
C LYS A 185 7.09 -11.64 4.00
N ASN A 186 7.14 -12.15 5.24
CA ASN A 186 6.52 -13.43 5.56
C ASN A 186 4.99 -13.31 5.65
N GLU A 187 4.48 -12.16 6.06
CA GLU A 187 3.03 -11.90 6.09
C GLU A 187 2.42 -11.78 4.69
N VAL A 188 3.15 -11.21 3.72
CA VAL A 188 2.69 -11.15 2.32
C VAL A 188 2.73 -12.53 1.64
N ARG A 189 3.62 -13.42 2.08
CA ARG A 189 3.76 -14.80 1.55
C ARG A 189 2.78 -15.81 2.14
N ARG A 190 2.16 -15.49 3.27
CA ARG A 190 1.25 -16.35 4.02
C ARG A 190 -0.10 -16.47 3.32
#